data_AF-A0A3D5Y0A6-F1
#
_entry.id   AF-A0A3D5Y0A6-F1
#
_cell.length_a   1.000
_cell.length_b   1.000
_cell.length_c   1.000
_cell.angle_alpha   90.00
_cell.angle_beta   90.00
_cell.angle_gamma   90.00
#
_symmetry.space_group_name_H-M   'P 1'
#
loop_
_entity.id
_entity.type
_entity.pdbx_description
1 polymer ?
#
loop_
_entity_poly.entity_id
_entity_poly.type
_entity_poly.pdbx_seq_one_letter_code
_entity_poly.pdbx_strand_id
1 'polypeptide(L)'
;NASEFDYEAALRDTKRNMRQAFLGAKSRLQRINALAAAVRASENALLAKEEGFAAGLTTNIAVLDAQRDLFRAQRDYFKERYDYILQVLELERLAGDLDKTDMARVNAWLTAG
;
A
#
# COMPACT_ATOMS: atom_id res chain seq x y z
N ASN A 1 -31.43 3.30 -31.34
CA ASN A 1 -30.50 4.45 -31.48
C ASN A 1 -30.12 5.04 -30.12
N ALA A 2 -30.93 5.86 -29.44
CA ALA A 2 -30.52 6.50 -28.17
C ALA A 2 -30.07 5.50 -27.08
N SER A 3 -30.89 4.49 -26.77
CA SER A 3 -30.55 3.47 -25.75
C SER A 3 -29.35 2.58 -26.11
N GLU A 4 -29.02 2.47 -27.39
CA GLU A 4 -27.86 1.70 -27.87
C GLU A 4 -26.57 2.51 -27.70
N PHE A 5 -26.61 3.82 -28.00
CA PHE A 5 -25.52 4.75 -27.70
C PHE A 5 -25.24 4.86 -26.20
N ASP A 6 -26.30 4.94 -25.38
CA ASP A 6 -26.16 5.01 -23.91
C ASP A 6 -25.50 3.74 -23.35
N TYR A 7 -25.90 2.57 -23.86
CA TYR A 7 -25.31 1.29 -23.48
C TYR A 7 -23.83 1.18 -23.88
N GLU A 8 -23.48 1.56 -25.11
CA GLU A 8 -22.09 1.53 -25.57
C GLU A 8 -21.20 2.52 -24.79
N ALA A 9 -21.73 3.70 -24.47
CA ALA A 9 -21.05 4.68 -23.63
C ALA A 9 -20.80 4.13 -22.21
N ALA A 10 -21.81 3.53 -21.58
CA ALA A 10 -21.68 2.92 -20.26
C ALA A 10 -20.65 1.78 -20.25
N LEU A 11 -20.67 0.90 -21.25
CA LEU A 11 -19.71 -0.20 -21.36
C LEU A 11 -18.27 0.29 -21.52
N ARG A 12 -18.06 1.33 -22.33
CA ARG A 12 -16.74 1.96 -22.50
C ARG A 12 -16.27 2.61 -21.20
N ASP A 13 -17.17 3.24 -20.46
CA ASP A 13 -16.86 3.87 -19.17
C ASP A 13 -16.39 2.84 -18.14
N THR A 14 -17.15 1.75 -17.99
CA THR A 14 -16.81 0.64 -17.08
C THR A 14 -15.46 0.02 -17.43
N LYS A 15 -15.20 -0.25 -18.72
CA LYS A 15 -13.90 -0.80 -19.17
C LYS A 15 -12.73 0.13 -18.86
N ARG A 16 -12.92 1.44 -19.02
CA ARG A 16 -11.90 2.46 -18.71
C ARG A 16 -11.61 2.50 -17.22
N ASN A 17 -12.66 2.53 -16.39
CA ASN A 17 -12.55 2.60 -14.94
C ASN A 17 -11.89 1.33 -14.38
N MET A 18 -12.26 0.15 -14.87
CA MET A 18 -11.63 -1.13 -14.50
C MET A 18 -10.14 -1.14 -14.84
N ARG A 19 -9.75 -0.71 -16.05
CA ARG A 19 -8.34 -0.66 -16.45
C ARG A 19 -7.55 0.32 -15.57
N GLN A 20 -8.13 1.47 -15.25
CA GLN A 20 -7.50 2.45 -14.37
C GLN A 20 -7.32 1.89 -12.95
N ALA A 21 -8.34 1.24 -12.40
CA ALA A 21 -8.29 0.60 -11.08
C ALA A 21 -7.22 -0.50 -11.02
N PHE A 22 -7.14 -1.36 -12.05
CA PHE A 22 -6.12 -2.40 -12.15
C PHE A 22 -4.70 -1.84 -12.21
N LEU A 23 -4.46 -0.82 -13.04
CA LEU A 23 -3.16 -0.15 -13.13
C LEU A 23 -2.80 0.55 -11.82
N GLY A 24 -3.79 1.15 -11.14
CA GLY A 24 -3.64 1.72 -9.81
C GLY A 24 -3.21 0.67 -8.77
N ALA A 25 -3.89 -0.48 -8.74
CA ALA A 25 -3.55 -1.58 -7.83
C ALA A 25 -2.12 -2.10 -8.07
N LYS A 26 -1.73 -2.30 -9.33
CA LYS A 26 -0.37 -2.73 -9.69
C LYS A 26 0.69 -1.74 -9.24
N SER A 27 0.46 -0.44 -9.43
CA SER A 27 1.37 0.63 -9.00
C SER A 27 1.50 0.67 -7.48
N ARG A 28 0.39 0.54 -6.75
CA ARG A 28 0.39 0.48 -5.28
C ARG A 28 1.15 -0.73 -4.75
N LEU A 29 1.01 -1.91 -5.36
CA LEU A 29 1.79 -3.09 -4.98
C LEU A 29 3.30 -2.85 -5.10
N GLN A 30 3.75 -2.19 -6.18
CA GLN A 30 5.16 -1.81 -6.33
C GLN A 30 5.60 -0.83 -5.24
N ARG A 31 4.74 0.13 -4.88
CA ARG A 31 5.00 1.09 -3.79
C ARG A 31 5.08 0.41 -2.42
N ILE A 32 4.22 -0.56 -2.15
CA ILE A 32 4.27 -1.38 -0.92
C ILE A 32 5.63 -2.08 -0.81
N ASN A 33 6.13 -2.69 -1.90
CA ASN A 33 7.42 -3.35 -1.90
C ASN A 33 8.58 -2.36 -1.65
N ALA A 34 8.51 -1.16 -2.24
CA ALA A 34 9.50 -0.11 -2.00
C ALA A 34 9.49 0.37 -0.54
N LEU A 35 8.29 0.56 0.03
CA LEU A 35 8.14 0.98 1.43
C LEU A 35 8.58 -0.11 2.41
N ALA A 36 8.34 -1.39 2.12
CA ALA A 36 8.89 -2.50 2.90
C ALA A 36 10.43 -2.47 2.91
N ALA A 37 11.06 -2.16 1.77
CA ALA A 37 12.50 -1.99 1.71
C ALA A 37 12.98 -0.76 2.50
N ALA A 38 12.22 0.35 2.47
CA ALA A 38 12.50 1.54 3.26
C ALA A 38 12.42 1.26 4.77
N VAL A 39 11.43 0.48 5.22
CA VAL A 39 11.33 0.03 6.63
C VAL A 39 12.59 -0.73 7.04
N ARG A 40 13.01 -1.74 6.27
CA ARG A 40 14.25 -2.50 6.55
C ARG A 40 15.49 -1.61 6.57
N ALA A 41 15.57 -0.64 5.66
CA ALA A 41 16.67 0.31 5.64
C ALA A 41 16.69 1.19 6.90
N SER A 42 15.52 1.66 7.35
CA SER A 42 15.38 2.44 8.58
C SER A 42 15.67 1.62 9.84
N GLU A 43 15.34 0.32 9.87
CA GLU A 43 15.71 -0.60 10.95
C GLU A 43 17.22 -0.73 11.07
N ASN A 44 17.91 -0.96 9.95
CA ASN A 44 19.37 -1.02 9.93
C ASN A 44 20.01 0.32 10.31
N ALA A 45 19.43 1.43 9.88
CA ALA A 45 19.90 2.76 10.26
C ALA A 45 19.77 3.00 11.77
N LEU A 46 18.65 2.59 12.37
CA LEU A 46 18.44 2.65 13.81
C LEU A 46 19.50 1.81 14.55
N LEU A 47 19.70 0.55 14.13
CA LEU A 47 20.71 -0.32 14.74
C LEU A 47 22.10 0.32 14.72
N ALA A 48 22.51 0.88 13.57
CA ALA A 48 23.80 1.57 13.46
C ALA A 48 23.90 2.81 14.37
N LYS A 49 22.80 3.54 14.61
CA LYS A 49 22.77 4.66 15.56
C LYS A 49 22.86 4.18 17.01
N GLU A 50 22.19 3.08 17.35
CA GLU A 50 22.25 2.47 18.68
C GLU A 50 23.67 1.98 18.99
N GLU A 51 24.31 1.27 18.06
CA GLU A 51 25.70 0.82 18.19
C GLU A 51 26.67 2.00 18.29
N GLY A 52 26.49 3.02 17.45
CA GLY A 52 27.27 4.25 17.51
C GLY A 52 27.12 4.98 18.83
N PHE A 53 25.93 4.95 19.44
CA PHE A 53 25.68 5.61 20.72
C PHE A 53 26.34 4.82 21.87
N ALA A 54 26.22 3.50 21.85
CA ALA A 54 26.89 2.62 22.81
C ALA A 54 28.43 2.75 22.76
N ALA A 55 28.99 2.98 21.57
CA ALA A 55 30.42 3.24 21.36
C ALA A 55 30.86 4.69 21.63
N GLY A 56 29.92 5.60 21.95
CA GLY A 56 30.21 7.03 22.19
C GLY A 56 30.49 7.85 20.91
N LEU A 57 30.18 7.31 19.73
CA LEU A 57 30.39 7.94 18.42
C LEU A 57 29.21 8.81 17.96
N THR A 58 28.03 8.64 18.56
CA THR A 58 26.86 9.47 18.30
C THR A 58 26.11 9.80 19.58
N THR A 59 25.04 10.59 19.48
CA THR A 59 24.26 11.05 20.64
C THR A 59 22.94 10.28 20.74
N ASN A 60 22.34 10.30 21.93
CA ASN A 60 21.00 9.74 22.12
C ASN A 60 19.95 10.43 21.22
N ILE A 61 20.15 11.70 20.88
CA ILE A 61 19.28 12.43 19.94
C ILE A 61 19.30 11.76 18.57
N ALA A 62 20.46 11.32 18.08
CA ALA A 62 20.57 10.62 16.80
C ALA A 62 19.82 9.27 16.80
N VAL A 63 19.77 8.58 17.94
CA VAL A 63 18.96 7.36 18.10
C VAL A 63 17.48 7.70 18.05
N LEU A 64 17.03 8.72 18.80
CA LEU A 64 15.64 9.17 18.80
C LEU A 64 15.16 9.62 17.42
N ASP A 65 16.02 10.31 16.66
CA ASP A 65 15.72 10.69 15.28
C ASP A 65 15.57 9.46 14.37
N ALA A 66 16.46 8.48 14.48
CA ALA A 66 16.36 7.24 13.70
C ALA A 66 15.12 6.40 14.06
N GLN A 67 14.74 6.34 15.34
CA GLN A 67 13.49 5.71 15.78
C GLN A 67 12.28 6.42 15.17
N ARG A 68 12.24 7.76 15.22
CA ARG A 68 11.17 8.55 14.60
C ARG A 68 11.05 8.26 13.10
N ASP A 69 12.18 8.17 12.41
CA ASP A 69 12.20 7.92 10.97
C ASP A 69 11.77 6.48 10.63
N LEU A 70 12.14 5.49 11.43
CA LEU A 70 11.61 4.12 11.33
C LEU A 70 10.08 4.09 11.50
N PHE A 71 9.55 4.75 12.53
CA PHE A 71 8.10 4.83 12.73
C PHE A 71 7.39 5.52 11.57
N ARG A 72 7.99 6.55 10.96
CA ARG A 72 7.43 7.18 9.76
C ARG A 72 7.39 6.18 8.59
N ALA A 73 8.49 5.47 8.32
CA ALA A 73 8.55 4.48 7.25
C ALA A 73 7.51 3.36 7.44
N GLN A 74 7.35 2.87 8.68
CA GLN A 74 6.34 1.86 9.01
C GLN A 74 4.92 2.37 8.78
N ARG A 75 4.59 3.59 9.23
CA ARG A 75 3.27 4.18 8.99
C ARG A 75 2.97 4.33 7.50
N ASP A 76 3.94 4.80 6.72
CA ASP A 76 3.77 4.97 5.28
C ASP A 76 3.54 3.61 4.59
N TYR A 77 4.28 2.58 5.00
CA TYR A 77 4.08 1.20 4.54
C TYR A 77 2.66 0.67 4.84
N PHE A 78 2.19 0.82 6.08
CA PHE A 78 0.85 0.36 6.46
C PHE A 78 -0.25 1.14 5.76
N LYS A 79 -0.07 2.46 5.59
CA LYS A 79 -1.02 3.29 4.84
C LYS A 79 -1.17 2.80 3.39
N GLU A 80 -0.07 2.52 2.69
CA GLU A 80 -0.15 2.05 1.31
C GLU A 80 -0.73 0.64 1.18
N ARG A 81 -0.52 -0.24 2.18
CA ARG A 81 -1.22 -1.53 2.25
C ARG A 81 -2.73 -1.34 2.32
N TYR A 82 -3.19 -0.42 3.16
CA TYR A 82 -4.62 -0.10 3.28
C TYR A 82 -5.18 0.49 1.98
N ASP A 83 -4.48 1.46 1.39
CA ASP A 83 -4.93 2.09 0.15
C ASP A 83 -4.93 1.10 -1.04
N TYR A 84 -4.02 0.13 -1.06
CA TYR A 84 -4.03 -0.98 -2.04
C TYR A 84 -5.26 -1.85 -1.90
N ILE A 85 -5.62 -2.22 -0.67
CA ILE A 85 -6.82 -3.01 -0.39
C ILE A 85 -8.07 -2.31 -0.88
N LEU A 86 -8.23 -1.02 -0.57
CA LEU A 86 -9.36 -0.23 -1.07
C LEU A 86 -9.42 -0.21 -2.61
N GLN A 87 -8.26 -0.14 -3.27
CA GLN A 87 -8.18 -0.16 -4.73
C GLN A 87 -8.59 -1.50 -5.33
N VAL A 88 -8.28 -2.62 -4.66
CA VAL A 88 -8.68 -3.97 -5.08
C VAL A 88 -10.19 -4.15 -4.91
N LEU A 89 -10.77 -3.72 -3.77
CA LEU A 89 -12.21 -3.78 -3.53
C LEU A 89 -13.00 -2.98 -4.58
N GLU A 90 -12.49 -1.81 -4.98
CA GLU A 90 -13.11 -1.02 -6.06
C GLU A 90 -13.03 -1.74 -7.41
N LEU A 91 -11.93 -2.46 -7.70
CA LEU A 91 -11.81 -3.26 -8.91
C LEU A 91 -12.84 -4.40 -8.94
N GLU A 92 -13.00 -5.13 -7.82
CA GLU A 92 -13.98 -6.21 -7.67
C GLU A 92 -15.42 -5.68 -7.82
N ARG A 93 -15.72 -4.50 -7.26
CA ARG A 93 -17.00 -3.82 -7.43
C ARG A 93 -17.29 -3.46 -8.90
N LEU A 94 -16.30 -2.96 -9.63
CA LEU A 94 -16.44 -2.61 -11.05
C LEU A 94 -16.49 -3.83 -11.97
N ALA A 95 -15.89 -4.95 -11.57
CA ALA A 95 -15.94 -6.21 -12.29
C ALA A 95 -17.30 -6.92 -12.17
N GLY A 96 -18.13 -6.53 -11.19
CA GLY A 96 -19.38 -7.21 -10.88
C GLY A 96 -19.19 -8.57 -10.20
N ASP A 97 -17.96 -8.86 -9.74
CA ASP A 97 -17.55 -10.15 -9.19
C ASP A 97 -17.21 -10.06 -7.68
N LEU A 98 -17.51 -8.93 -7.04
CA LEU A 98 -17.29 -8.77 -5.60
C LEU A 98 -18.17 -9.75 -4.81
N ASP A 99 -17.56 -10.82 -4.34
CA ASP A 99 -18.19 -11.83 -3.51
C ASP A 99 -17.64 -11.83 -2.06
N LYS A 100 -18.21 -12.67 -1.20
CA LYS A 100 -17.79 -12.77 0.21
C LYS A 100 -16.41 -13.42 0.38
N THR A 101 -15.95 -14.18 -0.61
CA THR A 101 -14.66 -14.89 -0.64
C THR A 101 -13.52 -13.91 -0.85
N ASP A 102 -13.73 -12.92 -1.72
CA ASP A 102 -12.80 -11.82 -1.95
C ASP A 102 -12.62 -10.94 -0.71
N MET A 103 -13.73 -10.63 -0.03
CA MET A 103 -13.68 -9.91 1.26
C MET A 103 -12.93 -10.70 2.34
N ALA A 104 -13.08 -12.03 2.39
CA ALA A 104 -12.36 -12.88 3.34
C ALA A 104 -10.85 -12.95 3.03
N ARG A 105 -10.45 -12.99 1.75
CA ARG A 105 -9.06 -12.94 1.31
C ARG A 105 -8.38 -11.61 1.68
N VAL A 106 -9.09 -10.50 1.44
CA VAL A 106 -8.63 -9.17 1.83
C VAL A 106 -8.47 -9.05 3.35
N ASN A 107 -9.43 -9.58 4.11
CA ASN A 107 -9.36 -9.60 5.57
C ASN A 107 -8.15 -10.41 6.09
N ALA A 108 -7.80 -11.52 5.44
CA ALA A 108 -6.61 -12.30 5.79
C ALA A 108 -5.29 -11.56 5.53
N TRP A 109 -5.23 -10.68 4.52
CA TRP A 109 -4.05 -9.83 4.27
C TRP A 109 -3.87 -8.73 5.32
N LEU A 110 -4.93 -8.36 6.03
CA LEU A 110 -4.91 -7.37 7.11
C LEU A 110 -4.56 -7.98 8.48
N THR A 111 -4.88 -9.26 8.71
CA THR A 111 -4.64 -9.93 9.99
C THR A 111 -3.29 -10.62 10.10
N ALA A 112 -2.64 -10.95 8.98
CA ALA A 112 -1.31 -11.56 8.94
C ALA A 112 -0.15 -10.54 8.87
N GLY A 113 -0.44 -9.25 9.06
CA GLY A 113 0.49 -8.13 8.90
C GLY A 113 1.17 -7.69 10.18
#